data_AF-A0A3N8BNS3-F1
#
_entry.id   AF-A0A3N8BNS3-F1
#
_cell.length_a   1.000
_cell.length_b   1.000
_cell.length_c   1.000
_cell.angle_alpha   90.00
_cell.angle_beta   90.00
_cell.angle_gamma   90.00
#
_symmetry.space_group_name_H-M   'P 1'
#
loop_
_entity.id
_entity.type
_entity.pdbx_description
1 polymer ?
#
loop_
_entity_poly.entity_id
_entity_poly.type
_entity_poly.pdbx_seq_one_letter_code
_entity_poly.pdbx_strand_id
1 'polypeptide(L)'
;MRADAQRNMETLLRAALDVFDSSGVDAPVREIAQKAGVGIGTIYRHFPKRSDLVVAALCSEVDACANAGVELAARLGAGEALVGWIEHYVEFVTTRRGLAAALNSGDPAFKALPLYFLERLRPVVQRLLDAATSAGEIRKGIQPDELLCAVGALCAPLECPEPPDARRLVSLFVDGMRYGANPRTSEPAPKGVRERTGVRRGEKR
;
A
#
# COMPACT_ATOMS: atom_id res chain seq x y z
N MET A 1 13.00 24.04 12.57
CA MET A 1 13.43 24.49 11.23
C MET A 1 13.43 23.40 10.16
N ARG A 2 14.13 22.25 10.31
CA ARG A 2 14.04 21.16 9.31
C ARG A 2 12.65 20.50 9.24
N ALA A 3 12.06 20.19 10.41
CA ALA A 3 10.73 19.59 10.49
C ALA A 3 9.62 20.51 9.95
N ASP A 4 9.78 21.83 10.07
CA ASP A 4 8.77 22.80 9.60
C ASP A 4 8.87 22.98 8.08
N ALA A 5 10.10 23.04 7.55
CA ALA A 5 10.31 23.04 6.10
C ALA A 5 9.79 21.76 5.43
N GLN A 6 9.96 20.61 6.08
CA GLN A 6 9.47 19.33 5.57
C GLN A 6 7.94 19.24 5.58
N ARG A 7 7.29 19.64 6.68
CA ARG A 7 5.82 19.72 6.75
C ARG A 7 5.25 20.72 5.75
N ASN A 8 5.94 21.83 5.50
CA ASN A 8 5.54 22.79 4.47
C ASN A 8 5.64 22.18 3.06
N MET A 9 6.66 21.37 2.79
CA MET A 9 6.81 20.66 1.52
C MET A 9 5.71 19.60 1.35
N GLU A 10 5.45 18.78 2.36
CA GLU A 10 4.37 17.78 2.33
C GLU A 10 3.00 18.43 2.07
N THR A 11 2.74 19.58 2.71
CA THR A 11 1.51 20.35 2.50
C THR A 11 1.41 20.86 1.06
N LEU A 12 2.51 21.36 0.50
CA LEU A 12 2.55 21.80 -0.90
C LEU A 12 2.30 20.65 -1.87
N LEU A 13 2.95 19.51 -1.67
CA LEU A 13 2.80 18.35 -2.56
C LEU A 13 1.38 17.77 -2.50
N ARG A 14 0.77 17.69 -1.31
CA ARG A 14 -0.64 17.31 -1.15
C ARG A 14 -1.58 18.28 -1.87
N ALA A 15 -1.38 19.58 -1.67
CA ALA A 15 -2.18 20.60 -2.35
C ALA A 15 -2.06 20.51 -3.89
N ALA A 16 -0.87 20.20 -4.40
CA ALA A 16 -0.64 20.00 -5.83
C ALA A 16 -1.45 18.80 -6.36
N LEU A 17 -1.44 17.67 -5.66
CA LEU A 17 -2.19 16.46 -6.04
C LEU A 17 -3.68 16.71 -6.09
N ASP A 18 -4.25 17.34 -5.07
CA ASP A 18 -5.68 17.63 -5.05
C ASP A 18 -6.10 18.54 -6.23
N VAL A 19 -5.25 19.49 -6.59
CA VAL A 19 -5.48 20.38 -7.74
C VAL A 19 -5.35 19.60 -9.05
N PHE A 20 -4.37 18.69 -9.16
CA PHE A 20 -4.23 17.86 -10.35
C PHE A 20 -5.38 16.88 -10.52
N ASP A 21 -5.92 16.32 -9.43
CA ASP A 21 -7.06 15.39 -9.47
C ASP A 21 -8.35 16.10 -9.88
N SER A 22 -8.55 17.37 -9.47
CA SER A 22 -9.78 18.12 -9.73
C SER A 22 -9.76 18.92 -11.03
N SER A 23 -8.63 19.56 -11.36
CA SER A 23 -8.49 20.49 -12.48
C SER A 23 -7.51 20.00 -13.54
N GLY A 24 -6.98 18.79 -13.40
CA GLY A 24 -6.00 18.19 -14.31
C GLY A 24 -4.57 18.68 -14.10
N VAL A 25 -3.62 17.97 -14.71
CA VAL A 25 -2.19 18.27 -14.59
C VAL A 25 -1.78 19.59 -15.20
N ASP A 26 -2.64 20.32 -15.91
CA ASP A 26 -2.35 21.65 -16.49
C ASP A 26 -2.89 22.81 -15.66
N ALA A 27 -3.55 22.52 -14.53
CA ALA A 27 -4.13 23.51 -13.63
C ALA A 27 -3.15 24.64 -13.25
N PRO A 28 -3.58 25.91 -13.20
CA PRO A 28 -2.72 27.03 -12.89
C PRO A 28 -1.94 26.86 -11.57
N VAL A 29 -0.60 27.08 -11.59
CA VAL A 29 0.25 26.98 -10.39
C VAL A 29 -0.21 27.92 -9.27
N ARG A 30 -0.89 29.02 -9.61
CA ARG A 30 -1.52 29.93 -8.64
C ARG A 30 -2.56 29.23 -7.75
N GLU A 31 -3.29 28.25 -8.26
CA GLU A 31 -4.32 27.51 -7.51
C GLU A 31 -3.65 26.58 -6.50
N ILE A 32 -2.55 25.94 -6.91
CA ILE A 32 -1.70 25.13 -6.02
C ILE A 32 -1.12 26.01 -4.91
N ALA A 33 -0.56 27.17 -5.27
CA ALA A 33 0.03 28.12 -4.32
C ALA A 33 -1.01 28.61 -3.29
N GLN A 34 -2.20 28.98 -3.76
CA GLN A 34 -3.31 29.41 -2.90
C GLN A 34 -3.74 28.28 -1.96
N LYS A 35 -3.90 27.05 -2.47
CA LYS A 35 -4.30 25.89 -1.67
C LYS A 35 -3.24 25.47 -0.65
N ALA A 36 -1.96 25.57 -1.01
CA ALA A 36 -0.84 25.25 -0.14
C ALA A 36 -0.51 26.37 0.87
N GLY A 37 -1.06 27.58 0.70
CA GLY A 37 -0.73 28.74 1.53
C GLY A 37 0.71 29.24 1.32
N VAL A 38 1.29 29.03 0.13
CA VAL A 38 2.68 29.43 -0.19
C VAL A 38 2.72 30.40 -1.36
N GLY A 39 3.81 31.16 -1.48
CA GLY A 39 4.04 32.02 -2.63
C GLY A 39 4.42 31.23 -3.90
N ILE A 40 3.98 31.69 -5.08
CA ILE A 40 4.32 31.09 -6.38
C ILE A 40 5.86 31.02 -6.58
N GLY A 41 6.59 32.06 -6.15
CA GLY A 41 8.05 32.08 -6.22
C GLY A 41 8.73 30.98 -5.39
N THR A 42 8.09 30.53 -4.31
CA THR A 42 8.57 29.37 -3.52
C THR A 42 8.44 28.09 -4.32
N ILE A 43 7.31 27.89 -5.02
CA ILE A 43 7.09 26.71 -5.86
C ILE A 43 8.13 26.67 -6.99
N TYR A 44 8.28 27.74 -7.78
CA TYR A 44 9.23 27.75 -8.90
C TYR A 44 10.70 27.65 -8.45
N ARG A 45 11.03 28.06 -7.23
CA ARG A 45 12.37 27.86 -6.66
C ARG A 45 12.67 26.39 -6.38
N HIS A 46 11.67 25.62 -5.93
CA HIS A 46 11.81 24.20 -5.64
C HIS A 46 11.59 23.31 -6.86
N PHE A 47 10.68 23.72 -7.74
CA PHE A 47 10.23 23.00 -8.92
C PHE A 47 10.29 23.93 -10.13
N PRO A 48 11.48 24.12 -10.74
CA PRO A 48 11.64 25.00 -11.88
C PRO A 48 10.74 24.60 -13.06
N LYS A 49 10.52 23.31 -13.26
CA LYS A 49 9.56 22.78 -14.23
C LYS A 49 8.32 22.25 -13.54
N ARG A 50 7.22 22.30 -14.28
CA ARG A 50 5.95 21.70 -13.86
C ARG A 50 6.07 20.19 -13.68
N SER A 51 6.78 19.51 -14.57
CA SER A 51 7.02 18.06 -14.44
C SER A 51 7.80 17.73 -13.16
N ASP A 52 8.70 18.59 -12.70
CA ASP A 52 9.39 18.40 -11.41
C ASP A 52 8.40 18.39 -10.23
N LEU A 53 7.42 19.30 -10.25
CA LEU A 53 6.35 19.35 -9.23
C LEU A 53 5.47 18.11 -9.29
N VAL A 54 5.06 17.68 -10.48
CA VAL A 54 4.22 16.48 -10.67
C VAL A 54 4.96 15.23 -10.19
N VAL A 55 6.24 15.06 -10.58
CA VAL A 55 7.07 13.93 -10.14
C VAL A 55 7.22 13.93 -8.62
N ALA A 56 7.57 15.07 -8.01
CA ALA A 56 7.74 15.16 -6.57
C ALA A 56 6.44 14.83 -5.82
N ALA A 57 5.31 15.32 -6.32
CA ALA A 57 4.01 15.06 -5.71
C ALA A 57 3.63 13.57 -5.78
N LEU A 58 3.86 12.92 -6.93
CA LEU A 58 3.65 11.48 -7.08
C LEU A 58 4.59 10.66 -6.20
N CYS A 59 5.87 11.01 -6.13
CA CYS A 59 6.83 10.33 -5.25
C CYS A 59 6.41 10.43 -3.78
N SER A 60 5.90 11.60 -3.35
CA SER A 60 5.38 11.78 -1.99
C SER A 60 4.19 10.87 -1.68
N GLU A 61 3.33 10.59 -2.65
CA GLU A 61 2.19 9.67 -2.45
C GLU A 61 2.63 8.21 -2.41
N VAL A 62 3.60 7.83 -3.26
CA VAL A 62 4.22 6.50 -3.19
C VAL A 62 4.86 6.30 -1.82
N ASP A 63 5.56 7.31 -1.32
CA ASP A 63 6.14 7.31 0.03
C ASP A 63 5.07 7.19 1.13
N ALA A 64 3.97 7.94 1.02
CA ALA A 64 2.85 7.85 1.95
C ALA A 64 2.22 6.44 1.94
N CYS A 65 2.02 5.84 0.76
CA CYS A 65 1.50 4.49 0.61
C CYS A 65 2.46 3.44 1.20
N ALA A 66 3.77 3.61 1.02
CA ALA A 66 4.78 2.75 1.63
C ALA A 66 4.77 2.86 3.16
N ASN A 67 4.72 4.08 3.69
CA ASN A 67 4.70 4.35 5.12
C ASN A 67 3.42 3.83 5.79
N ALA A 68 2.28 3.91 5.10
CA ALA A 68 1.02 3.37 5.61
C ALA A 68 1.14 1.89 5.98
N GLY A 69 1.90 1.10 5.19
CA GLY A 69 2.11 -0.33 5.49
C GLY A 69 2.94 -0.56 6.76
N VAL A 70 3.90 0.31 7.06
CA VAL A 70 4.68 0.26 8.30
C VAL A 70 3.79 0.59 9.50
N GLU A 71 3.01 1.66 9.41
CA GLU A 71 2.08 2.09 10.47
C GLU A 71 0.97 1.05 10.72
N LEU A 72 0.42 0.47 9.66
CA LEU A 72 -0.57 -0.61 9.72
C LEU A 72 -0.01 -1.84 10.43
N ALA A 73 1.19 -2.29 10.06
CA ALA A 73 1.84 -3.44 10.67
C ALA A 73 2.19 -3.21 12.16
N ALA A 74 2.39 -1.96 12.58
CA ALA A 74 2.63 -1.62 13.98
C ALA A 74 1.37 -1.66 14.85
N ARG A 75 0.18 -1.51 14.27
CA ARG A 75 -1.09 -1.35 15.00
C ARG A 75 -2.10 -2.50 14.84
N LEU A 76 -2.02 -3.27 13.76
CA LEU A 76 -2.99 -4.32 13.42
C LEU A 76 -2.38 -5.72 13.43
N GLY A 77 -3.24 -6.75 13.40
CA GLY A 77 -2.84 -8.12 13.09
C GLY A 77 -2.26 -8.26 11.67
N ALA A 78 -1.53 -9.34 11.39
CA ALA A 78 -0.76 -9.47 10.16
C ALA A 78 -1.61 -9.41 8.88
N GLY A 79 -2.71 -10.17 8.80
CA GLY A 79 -3.62 -10.11 7.66
C GLY A 79 -4.46 -8.84 7.64
N GLU A 80 -4.85 -8.30 8.79
CA GLU A 80 -5.54 -7.00 8.85
C GLU A 80 -4.67 -5.85 8.32
N ALA A 81 -3.38 -5.84 8.67
CA ALA A 81 -2.41 -4.88 8.16
C ALA A 81 -2.24 -5.00 6.64
N LEU A 82 -2.16 -6.23 6.11
CA LEU A 82 -2.09 -6.48 4.68
C LEU A 82 -3.34 -5.99 3.95
N VAL A 83 -4.54 -6.31 4.44
CA VAL A 83 -5.81 -5.88 3.84
C VAL A 83 -5.93 -4.36 3.88
N GLY A 84 -5.69 -3.75 5.04
CA GLY A 84 -5.74 -2.28 5.17
C GLY A 84 -4.72 -1.58 4.27
N TRP A 85 -3.57 -2.21 4.01
CA TRP A 85 -2.58 -1.66 3.08
C TRP A 85 -3.05 -1.78 1.63
N ILE A 86 -3.66 -2.92 1.25
CA ILE A 86 -4.25 -3.11 -0.08
C ILE A 86 -5.35 -2.08 -0.33
N GLU A 87 -6.20 -1.78 0.66
CA GLU A 87 -7.23 -0.75 0.56
C GLU A 87 -6.64 0.64 0.29
N HIS A 88 -5.58 1.03 1.02
CA HIS A 88 -4.85 2.26 0.74
C HIS A 88 -4.22 2.27 -0.65
N TYR A 89 -3.67 1.14 -1.09
CA TYR A 89 -3.10 1.01 -2.43
C TYR A 89 -4.17 1.15 -3.52
N VAL A 90 -5.38 0.60 -3.32
CA VAL A 90 -6.54 0.79 -4.20
C VAL A 90 -6.91 2.27 -4.31
N GLU A 91 -6.99 2.98 -3.18
CA GLU A 91 -7.25 4.42 -3.18
C GLU A 91 -6.18 5.17 -3.97
N PHE A 92 -4.91 4.86 -3.74
CA PHE A 92 -3.79 5.43 -4.49
C PHE A 92 -3.92 5.20 -6.01
N VAL A 93 -4.12 3.96 -6.48
CA VAL A 93 -4.17 3.70 -7.94
C VAL A 93 -5.44 4.24 -8.61
N THR A 94 -6.56 4.34 -7.89
CA THR A 94 -7.84 4.82 -8.45
C THR A 94 -7.92 6.34 -8.52
N THR A 95 -7.39 7.06 -7.53
CA THR A 95 -7.35 8.53 -7.52
C THR A 95 -6.40 9.10 -8.58
N ARG A 96 -5.28 8.41 -8.85
CA ARG A 96 -4.25 8.90 -9.77
C ARG A 96 -4.52 8.60 -11.24
N ARG A 97 -5.67 7.99 -11.58
CA ARG A 97 -6.07 7.72 -12.97
C ARG A 97 -6.13 8.98 -13.82
N GLY A 98 -6.55 10.12 -13.25
CA GLY A 98 -6.59 11.41 -13.93
C GLY A 98 -5.22 11.93 -14.40
N LEU A 99 -4.13 11.38 -13.84
CA LEU A 99 -2.75 11.75 -14.17
C LEU A 99 -2.15 10.84 -15.26
N ALA A 100 -2.85 9.79 -15.68
CA ALA A 100 -2.33 8.79 -16.62
C ALA A 100 -1.92 9.41 -17.97
N ALA A 101 -2.68 10.38 -18.49
CA ALA A 101 -2.32 11.08 -19.71
C ALA A 101 -1.00 11.86 -19.57
N ALA A 102 -0.77 12.49 -18.41
CA ALA A 102 0.46 13.22 -18.13
C ALA A 102 1.67 12.29 -18.03
N LEU A 103 1.49 11.15 -17.35
CA LEU A 103 2.52 10.11 -17.22
C LEU A 103 2.92 9.50 -18.56
N ASN A 104 2.00 9.46 -19.52
CA ASN A 104 2.22 8.95 -20.87
C ASN A 104 2.60 10.04 -21.89
N SER A 105 2.90 11.27 -21.45
CA SER A 105 3.28 12.39 -22.32
C SER A 105 4.61 12.21 -23.05
N GLY A 106 5.45 11.27 -22.61
CA GLY A 106 6.80 11.07 -23.14
C GLY A 106 7.86 12.01 -22.55
N ASP A 107 7.50 12.88 -21.59
CA ASP A 107 8.47 13.71 -20.87
C ASP A 107 9.50 12.83 -20.12
N PRO A 108 10.82 12.99 -20.38
CA PRO A 108 11.86 12.26 -19.68
C PRO A 108 11.80 12.32 -18.15
N ALA A 109 11.20 13.36 -17.57
CA ALA A 109 11.02 13.51 -16.13
C ALA A 109 10.25 12.32 -15.50
N PHE A 110 9.31 11.72 -16.23
CA PHE A 110 8.48 10.62 -15.72
C PHE A 110 9.13 9.24 -15.85
N LYS A 111 10.23 9.10 -16.60
CA LYS A 111 10.85 7.79 -16.91
C LYS A 111 11.30 7.01 -15.68
N ALA A 112 11.69 7.71 -14.61
CA ALA A 112 12.16 7.08 -13.38
C ALA A 112 11.03 6.63 -12.44
N LEU A 113 9.79 7.12 -12.63
CA LEU A 113 8.68 6.87 -11.72
C LEU A 113 8.33 5.37 -11.56
N PRO A 114 8.27 4.54 -12.63
CA PRO A 114 7.96 3.12 -12.47
C PRO A 114 8.99 2.38 -11.61
N LEU A 115 10.29 2.70 -11.78
CA LEU A 115 11.35 2.08 -10.98
C LEU A 115 11.26 2.54 -9.52
N TYR A 116 11.11 3.85 -9.29
CA TYR A 116 10.95 4.41 -7.96
C TYR A 116 9.75 3.79 -7.23
N PHE A 117 8.62 3.65 -7.92
CA PHE A 117 7.42 3.00 -7.39
C PHE A 117 7.70 1.59 -6.86
N LEU A 118 8.35 0.75 -7.67
CA LEU A 118 8.69 -0.62 -7.29
C LEU A 118 9.70 -0.65 -6.13
N GLU A 119 10.74 0.18 -6.18
CA GLU A 119 11.76 0.25 -5.13
C GLU A 119 11.17 0.61 -3.76
N ARG A 120 10.13 1.45 -3.73
CA ARG A 120 9.49 1.90 -2.49
C ARG A 120 8.43 0.95 -1.98
N LEU A 121 7.56 0.42 -2.84
CA LEU A 121 6.44 -0.43 -2.39
C LEU A 121 6.83 -1.89 -2.18
N ARG A 122 7.67 -2.45 -3.04
CA ARG A 122 8.00 -3.90 -3.01
C ARG A 122 8.50 -4.38 -1.64
N PRO A 123 9.42 -3.68 -0.94
CA PRO A 123 9.89 -4.12 0.37
C PRO A 123 8.80 -4.10 1.45
N VAL A 124 7.84 -3.16 1.37
CA VAL A 124 6.74 -3.05 2.32
C VAL A 124 5.76 -4.20 2.10
N VAL A 125 5.38 -4.43 0.84
CA VAL A 125 4.50 -5.52 0.44
C VAL A 125 5.09 -6.87 0.85
N GLN A 126 6.38 -7.10 0.60
CA GLN A 126 7.05 -8.33 0.99
C GLN A 126 6.91 -8.59 2.49
N ARG A 127 7.17 -7.58 3.34
CA ARG A 127 7.05 -7.74 4.80
C ARG A 127 5.62 -8.07 5.24
N LEU A 128 4.62 -7.41 4.64
CA LEU A 128 3.22 -7.68 4.96
C LEU A 128 2.80 -9.10 4.54
N LEU A 129 3.21 -9.53 3.34
CA LEU A 129 2.96 -10.89 2.85
C LEU A 129 3.64 -11.95 3.72
N ASP A 130 4.90 -11.73 4.11
CA ASP A 130 5.66 -12.64 4.97
C ASP A 130 5.01 -12.79 6.34
N ALA A 131 4.56 -11.68 6.93
CA ALA A 131 3.87 -11.67 8.22
C ALA A 131 2.54 -12.43 8.15
N ALA A 132 1.69 -12.10 7.17
CA ALA A 132 0.38 -12.74 7.01
C ALA A 132 0.52 -14.24 6.67
N THR A 133 1.52 -14.61 5.88
CA THR A 133 1.85 -16.00 5.56
C THR A 133 2.33 -16.75 6.81
N SER A 134 3.17 -16.13 7.63
CA SER A 134 3.69 -16.72 8.87
C SER A 134 2.60 -16.94 9.92
N ALA A 135 1.59 -16.07 9.93
CA ALA A 135 0.39 -16.22 10.75
C ALA A 135 -0.57 -17.31 10.21
N GLY A 136 -0.39 -17.76 8.97
CA GLY A 136 -1.28 -18.72 8.32
C GLY A 136 -2.61 -18.10 7.90
N GLU A 137 -2.66 -16.78 7.74
CA GLU A 137 -3.87 -16.04 7.35
C GLU A 137 -4.02 -15.93 5.82
N ILE A 138 -2.93 -16.10 5.08
CA ILE A 138 -2.92 -16.20 3.61
C ILE A 138 -2.10 -17.41 3.14
N ARG A 139 -2.31 -17.83 1.90
CA ARG A 139 -1.52 -18.88 1.25
C ARG A 139 -0.08 -18.42 0.97
N LYS A 140 0.84 -19.39 0.98
CA LYS A 140 2.25 -19.19 0.59
C LYS A 140 2.38 -18.95 -0.91
N GLY A 141 3.49 -18.34 -1.31
CA GLY A 141 3.93 -18.26 -2.70
C GLY A 141 3.48 -17.01 -3.47
N ILE A 142 2.71 -16.12 -2.85
CA ILE A 142 2.34 -14.82 -3.45
C ILE A 142 3.56 -13.92 -3.47
N GLN A 143 3.94 -13.41 -4.64
CA GLN A 143 5.03 -12.45 -4.78
C GLN A 143 4.52 -11.00 -4.68
N PRO A 144 5.35 -10.06 -4.17
CA PRO A 144 4.96 -8.65 -4.10
C PRO A 144 4.55 -8.05 -5.45
N ASP A 145 5.30 -8.36 -6.50
CA ASP A 145 5.08 -7.80 -7.83
C ASP A 145 3.77 -8.35 -8.44
N GLU A 146 3.40 -9.61 -8.13
CA GLU A 146 2.12 -10.19 -8.52
C GLU A 146 0.95 -9.47 -7.83
N LEU A 147 1.08 -9.18 -6.53
CA LEU A 147 0.06 -8.44 -5.79
C LEU A 147 -0.12 -7.02 -6.35
N LEU A 148 0.99 -6.29 -6.54
CA LEU A 148 0.98 -4.92 -7.06
C LEU A 148 0.34 -4.86 -8.45
N CYS A 149 0.73 -5.78 -9.35
CA CYS A 149 0.18 -5.88 -10.70
C CYS A 149 -1.28 -6.30 -10.70
N ALA A 150 -1.67 -7.30 -9.89
CA ALA A 150 -3.05 -7.79 -9.83
C ALA A 150 -4.00 -6.68 -9.34
N VAL A 151 -3.67 -6.01 -8.24
CA VAL A 151 -4.51 -4.91 -7.71
C VAL A 151 -4.55 -3.74 -8.70
N GLY A 152 -3.41 -3.38 -9.31
CA GLY A 152 -3.37 -2.35 -10.35
C GLY A 152 -4.27 -2.67 -11.55
N ALA A 153 -4.23 -3.92 -12.03
CA ALA A 153 -5.06 -4.38 -13.15
C ALA A 153 -6.55 -4.44 -12.80
N LEU A 154 -6.90 -4.92 -11.60
CA LEU A 154 -8.30 -4.91 -11.11
C LEU A 154 -8.85 -3.50 -10.92
N CYS A 155 -7.96 -2.52 -10.72
CA CYS A 155 -8.27 -1.11 -10.67
C CYS A 155 -8.13 -0.42 -12.04
N ALA A 156 -7.96 -1.13 -13.15
CA ALA A 156 -8.04 -0.50 -14.47
C ALA A 156 -9.51 -0.21 -14.85
N PRO A 157 -9.79 0.84 -15.63
CA PRO A 157 -11.11 1.04 -16.21
C PRO A 157 -11.51 -0.17 -17.06
N LEU A 158 -12.76 -0.62 -16.92
CA LEU A 158 -13.32 -1.72 -17.71
C LEU A 158 -14.28 -1.15 -18.76
N GLU A 159 -14.08 -1.53 -20.01
CA GLU A 159 -14.97 -1.17 -21.12
C GLU A 159 -16.19 -2.10 -21.12
N CYS A 160 -17.17 -1.81 -20.26
CA CYS A 160 -18.45 -2.51 -20.23
C CYS A 160 -19.58 -1.59 -19.74
N PRO A 161 -20.87 -1.91 -20.00
CA PRO A 161 -21.99 -1.01 -19.71
C PRO A 161 -22.14 -0.66 -18.22
N GLU A 162 -21.84 -1.62 -17.34
CA GLU A 162 -21.93 -1.47 -15.88
C GLU A 162 -20.67 -2.07 -15.25
N PRO A 163 -19.55 -1.33 -15.23
CA PRO A 163 -18.33 -1.84 -14.67
C PRO A 163 -18.48 -2.06 -13.16
N PRO A 164 -18.08 -3.23 -12.63
CA PRO A 164 -18.10 -3.47 -11.19
C PRO A 164 -17.17 -2.51 -10.46
N ASP A 165 -17.49 -2.23 -9.19
CA ASP A 165 -16.60 -1.48 -8.31
C ASP A 165 -15.26 -2.22 -8.15
N ALA A 166 -14.15 -1.53 -8.47
CA ALA A 166 -12.80 -2.04 -8.32
C ALA A 166 -12.52 -2.52 -6.88
N ARG A 167 -13.08 -1.85 -5.86
CA ARG A 167 -12.94 -2.27 -4.46
C ARG A 167 -13.54 -3.66 -4.22
N ARG A 168 -14.68 -3.95 -4.86
CA ARG A 168 -15.33 -5.26 -4.77
C ARG A 168 -14.52 -6.34 -5.47
N LEU A 169 -13.95 -6.04 -6.63
CA LEU A 169 -13.05 -6.97 -7.34
C LEU A 169 -11.79 -7.29 -6.52
N VAL A 170 -11.19 -6.26 -5.90
CA VAL A 170 -10.02 -6.44 -5.05
C VAL A 170 -10.36 -7.22 -3.78
N SER A 171 -11.54 -7.00 -3.18
CA SER A 171 -12.01 -7.81 -2.04
C SER A 171 -12.09 -9.30 -2.41
N LEU A 172 -12.65 -9.64 -3.58
CA LEU A 172 -12.70 -11.03 -4.04
C LEU A 172 -11.31 -11.63 -4.24
N PHE A 173 -10.37 -10.84 -4.77
CA PHE A 173 -8.97 -11.25 -4.91
C PHE A 173 -8.32 -11.52 -3.55
N VAL A 174 -8.52 -10.62 -2.57
CA VAL A 174 -8.03 -10.77 -1.19
C VAL A 174 -8.60 -12.03 -0.54
N ASP A 175 -9.90 -12.31 -0.70
CA ASP A 175 -10.49 -13.56 -0.20
C ASP A 175 -9.88 -14.79 -0.86
N GLY A 176 -9.57 -14.71 -2.16
CA GLY A 176 -8.82 -15.74 -2.88
C GLY A 176 -7.40 -15.98 -2.33
N MET A 177 -6.74 -14.96 -1.78
CA MET A 177 -5.43 -15.11 -1.11
C MET A 177 -5.52 -15.95 0.17
N ARG A 178 -6.70 -15.99 0.82
CA ARG A 178 -6.97 -16.79 2.01
C ARG A 178 -7.29 -18.25 1.67
N TYR A 179 -7.55 -18.58 0.41
CA TYR A 179 -7.86 -19.94 0.01
C TYR A 179 -6.68 -20.89 0.30
N GLY A 180 -6.94 -21.97 1.03
CA GLY A 180 -5.91 -22.92 1.46
C GLY A 180 -4.98 -22.38 2.56
N ALA A 181 -5.28 -21.21 3.13
CA ALA A 181 -4.65 -20.76 4.36
C ALA A 181 -5.04 -21.73 5.50
N ASN A 182 -4.04 -22.20 6.24
CA ASN A 182 -4.24 -23.04 7.39
C ASN A 182 -3.79 -22.24 8.60
N PRO A 183 -4.70 -21.49 9.27
CA PRO A 183 -4.34 -20.78 10.49
C PRO A 183 -3.85 -21.86 11.43
N ARG A 184 -2.57 -21.79 11.82
CA ARG A 184 -1.97 -22.82 12.66
C ARG A 184 -2.92 -23.05 13.83
N THR A 185 -3.50 -24.24 13.91
CA THR A 185 -4.16 -24.72 15.11
C THR A 185 -3.13 -24.60 16.22
N SER A 186 -3.28 -23.55 17.04
CA SER A 186 -2.67 -23.50 18.36
C SER A 186 -3.46 -24.47 19.24
N GLU A 187 -3.36 -25.75 18.90
CA GLU A 187 -3.87 -26.84 19.68
C GLU A 187 -2.96 -26.94 20.91
N PRO A 188 -3.46 -26.71 22.14
CA PRO A 188 -2.64 -26.84 23.32
C PRO A 188 -2.19 -28.31 23.42
N ALA A 189 -0.88 -28.52 23.51
CA ALA A 189 -0.26 -29.84 23.57
C ALA A 189 -1.02 -30.78 24.52
N PRO A 190 -1.32 -32.03 24.14
CA PRO A 190 -2.02 -32.95 25.01
C PRO A 190 -1.18 -33.17 26.27
N LYS A 191 -1.76 -32.86 27.43
CA LYS A 191 -1.15 -33.14 28.74
C LYS A 191 -0.86 -34.63 28.81
N GLY A 192 0.43 -34.97 28.86
CA GLY A 192 0.90 -36.34 28.93
C GLY A 192 0.18 -37.14 30.01
N VAL A 193 -0.38 -38.28 29.60
CA VAL A 193 -0.92 -39.29 30.49
C VAL A 193 0.21 -39.78 31.40
N ARG A 194 0.14 -39.47 32.70
CA ARG A 194 1.00 -40.10 33.70
C ARG A 194 0.62 -41.57 33.79
N GLU A 195 1.47 -42.44 33.27
CA GLU A 195 1.45 -43.87 33.56
C GLU A 195 1.51 -44.08 35.08
N ARG A 196 0.44 -44.64 35.65
CA ARG A 196 0.45 -45.19 37.00
C ARG A 196 1.09 -46.58 36.95
N THR A 197 2.41 -46.63 37.11
CA THR A 197 3.11 -47.88 37.44
C THR A 197 2.81 -48.22 38.90
N GLY A 198 1.67 -48.88 39.13
CA GLY A 198 1.29 -49.43 40.41
C GLY A 198 2.08 -50.71 40.69
N VAL A 199 3.17 -50.57 41.45
CA VAL A 199 3.88 -51.67 42.11
C VAL A 199 2.90 -52.46 43.00
N ARG A 200 2.68 -53.74 42.71
CA ARG A 200 2.17 -54.71 43.70
C ARG A 200 3.29 -55.67 44.07
N ARG A 201 3.99 -55.34 45.16
CA ARG A 201 4.70 -56.30 46.03
C ARG A 201 3.87 -56.44 47.29
N GLY A 202 3.52 -57.67 47.66
CA GLY A 202 2.70 -57.96 48.84
C GLY A 202 2.56 -59.45 49.04
N GLU A 203 3.67 -60.07 49.42
CA GLU A 203 3.80 -61.45 49.90
C GLU A 203 3.40 -61.50 51.39
N LYS A 204 2.61 -62.52 51.78
CA LYS A 204 2.66 -63.30 53.03
C LYS A 204 1.28 -63.85 53.42
N ARG A 205 1.12 -65.17 53.34
CA ARG A 205 0.77 -66.02 54.47
C ARG A 205 1.20 -67.46 54.19
#